data_AF-A0A7J9HG41-F1
#
_entry.id   AF-A0A7J9HG41-F1
#
_cell.length_a   1.000
_cell.length_b   1.000
_cell.length_c   1.000
_cell.angle_alpha   90.00
_cell.angle_beta   90.00
_cell.angle_gamma   90.00
#
_symmetry.space_group_name_H-M   'P 1'
#
loop_
_entity.id
_entity.type
_entity.pdbx_description
1 polymer ?
#
loop_
_entity_poly.entity_id
_entity_poly.type
_entity_poly.pdbx_seq_one_letter_code
_entity_poly.pdbx_strand_id
1 'polypeptide(L)'
;MNAEGAALQGSGWVWLGLDKELKKLVVETTTNQDPLVTNGPNLVPLLGIDVWEHAYYLQYKNVRPDYLKNVWKVINWKYASEVYEKVLE
;
A
#
# COMPACT_ATOMS: atom_id res chain seq x y z
N MET A 1 0.60 -8.06 1.44
CA MET A 1 1.31 -6.78 1.20
C MET A 1 2.81 -6.98 0.95
N ASN A 2 3.61 -7.55 1.88
CA ASN A 2 5.06 -7.74 1.62
C ASN A 2 5.37 -8.57 0.37
N ALA A 3 4.68 -9.70 0.18
CA ALA A 3 4.86 -10.54 -1.01
C ALA A 3 4.55 -9.75 -2.30
N GLU A 4 3.38 -9.09 -2.36
CA GLU A 4 2.99 -8.25 -3.50
C GLU A 4 3.97 -7.10 -3.78
N GLY A 5 4.39 -6.35 -2.75
CA GLY A 5 5.34 -5.26 -2.91
C GLY A 5 6.75 -5.72 -3.33
N ALA A 6 7.17 -6.91 -2.91
CA ALA A 6 8.43 -7.52 -3.34
C ALA A 6 8.36 -8.04 -4.78
N ALA A 7 7.20 -8.54 -5.21
CA ALA A 7 6.97 -9.06 -6.56
C ALA A 7 6.71 -7.97 -7.61
N LEU A 8 6.30 -6.75 -7.20
CA LEU A 8 6.02 -5.63 -8.09
C LEU A 8 7.25 -5.29 -8.94
N GLN A 9 7.13 -5.35 -10.26
CA GLN A 9 8.24 -5.04 -11.16
C GLN A 9 8.33 -3.54 -11.42
N GLY A 10 9.55 -2.99 -11.34
CA GLY A 10 9.79 -1.56 -11.50
C GLY A 10 9.27 -0.72 -10.32
N SER A 11 8.68 0.42 -10.66
CA SER A 11 8.19 1.43 -9.72
C SER A 11 6.68 1.30 -9.48
N GLY A 12 6.23 1.58 -8.26
CA GLY A 12 4.83 1.52 -7.93
C GLY A 12 4.53 1.58 -6.45
N TRP A 13 3.30 1.18 -6.11
CA TRP A 13 2.76 1.19 -4.76
C TRP A 13 2.09 -0.13 -4.43
N VAL A 14 2.13 -0.52 -3.16
CA VAL A 14 1.29 -1.59 -2.61
C VAL A 14 0.32 -1.01 -1.59
N TRP A 15 -0.95 -1.37 -1.73
CA TRP A 15 -2.06 -0.77 -1.00
C TRP A 15 -2.78 -1.79 -0.14
N LEU A 16 -3.22 -1.35 1.05
CA LEU A 16 -4.35 -1.94 1.74
C LEU A 16 -5.55 -1.07 1.41
N GLY A 17 -6.54 -1.64 0.74
CA GLY A 17 -7.77 -0.95 0.37
C GLY A 17 -8.98 -1.51 1.11
N LEU A 18 -10.02 -0.69 1.25
CA LEU A 18 -11.38 -1.13 1.54
C LEU A 18 -12.20 -1.02 0.25
N ASP A 19 -12.75 -2.14 -0.22
CA ASP A 19 -13.82 -2.14 -1.19
C ASP A 19 -15.14 -1.83 -0.48
N LYS A 20 -15.71 -0.65 -0.77
CA LYS A 20 -16.96 -0.16 -0.17
C LYS A 20 -18.19 -0.95 -0.60
N GLU A 21 -18.18 -1.48 -1.82
CA GLU A 21 -19.31 -2.19 -2.40
C GLU A 21 -19.38 -3.60 -1.79
N LEU A 22 -18.25 -4.29 -1.76
CA LEU A 22 -18.15 -5.64 -1.21
C LEU A 22 -17.96 -5.68 0.31
N LYS A 23 -17.66 -4.52 0.92
CA LYS A 23 -17.30 -4.37 2.34
C LYS A 23 -16.15 -5.28 2.75
N LYS A 24 -15.12 -5.35 1.89
CA LYS A 24 -13.96 -6.25 2.07
C LYS A 24 -12.66 -5.48 2.03
N LEU A 25 -11.72 -5.91 2.86
CA LEU A 25 -10.33 -5.47 2.74
C LEU A 25 -9.68 -6.19 1.56
N VAL A 26 -8.92 -5.45 0.78
CA VAL A 26 -8.17 -5.93 -0.39
C VAL A 26 -6.72 -5.50 -0.31
N VAL A 27 -5.85 -6.29 -0.91
CA VAL A 27 -4.44 -5.91 -1.14
C VAL A 27 -4.26 -5.78 -2.63
N GLU A 28 -3.81 -4.61 -3.06
CA GLU A 28 -3.68 -4.26 -4.46
C GLU A 28 -2.31 -3.64 -4.73
N THR A 29 -1.89 -3.68 -5.99
CA THR A 29 -0.70 -2.97 -6.45
C THR A 29 -1.05 -2.03 -7.59
N THR A 30 -0.32 -0.93 -7.69
CA THR A 30 -0.41 -0.02 -8.83
C THR A 30 0.97 0.30 -9.34
N THR A 31 1.09 0.42 -10.66
CA THR A 31 2.37 0.77 -11.29
C THR A 31 2.56 2.28 -11.29
N ASN A 32 3.81 2.72 -11.23
CA ASN A 32 4.19 4.12 -11.30
C ASN A 32 3.44 4.99 -10.25
N GLN A 33 2.67 5.98 -10.71
CA GLN A 33 1.95 6.95 -9.88
C GLN A 33 0.44 6.71 -9.85
N ASP A 34 -0.02 5.59 -10.42
CA ASP A 34 -1.44 5.30 -10.48
C ASP A 34 -1.97 5.14 -9.03
N PRO A 35 -2.98 5.92 -8.61
CA PRO A 35 -3.56 5.77 -7.29
C PRO A 35 -4.47 4.54 -7.23
N LEU A 36 -4.69 3.96 -6.05
CA LEU A 36 -5.55 2.76 -5.88
C LEU A 36 -6.92 2.85 -6.58
N VAL A 37 -7.51 4.05 -6.63
CA VAL A 37 -8.82 4.30 -7.26
C VAL A 37 -8.86 3.99 -8.76
N THR A 38 -7.72 3.86 -9.44
CA THR A 38 -7.67 3.41 -10.85
C THR A 38 -7.99 1.93 -11.00
N ASN A 39 -7.75 1.12 -9.97
CA ASN A 39 -8.11 -0.31 -9.96
C ASN A 39 -9.60 -0.52 -9.66
N GLY A 40 -10.28 0.50 -9.12
CA GLY A 40 -11.72 0.49 -8.91
C GLY A 40 -12.21 1.74 -8.16
N PRO A 41 -13.30 2.39 -8.61
CA PRO A 41 -13.80 3.62 -7.98
C PRO A 41 -14.35 3.41 -6.56
N ASN A 42 -14.66 2.15 -6.20
CA ASN A 42 -15.17 1.77 -4.89
C ASN A 42 -14.06 1.47 -3.87
N LEU A 43 -12.79 1.43 -4.31
CA LEU A 43 -11.64 1.18 -3.45
C LEU A 43 -11.23 2.45 -2.71
N VAL A 44 -11.12 2.37 -1.39
CA VAL A 44 -10.60 3.44 -0.54
C VAL A 44 -9.23 3.02 0.01
N PRO A 45 -8.15 3.78 -0.23
CA PRO A 45 -6.84 3.46 0.30
C PRO A 45 -6.79 3.70 1.82
N LEU A 46 -6.46 2.66 2.59
CA LEU A 46 -6.24 2.73 4.03
C LEU A 46 -4.75 2.89 4.35
N LEU A 47 -3.90 2.18 3.60
CA LEU A 47 -2.45 2.25 3.69
C LEU A 47 -1.85 2.16 2.28
N GLY A 48 -0.79 2.92 2.03
CA GLY A 48 0.05 2.80 0.85
C GLY A 48 1.51 2.70 1.26
N ILE A 49 2.23 1.74 0.68
CA ILE A 49 3.69 1.64 0.81
C ILE A 49 4.30 1.92 -0.55
N ASP A 50 5.11 2.97 -0.63
CA ASP A 50 5.91 3.30 -1.81
C ASP A 50 7.00 2.24 -2.01
N VAL A 51 7.02 1.60 -3.18
CA VAL A 51 8.06 0.64 -3.58
C VAL A 51 8.88 1.12 -4.78
N TRP A 52 8.81 2.42 -5.11
CA TRP A 52 9.82 3.07 -5.92
C TRP A 52 11.19 2.96 -5.25
N GLU A 53 12.25 2.78 -6.03
CA GLU A 53 13.60 2.63 -5.46
C GLU A 53 13.98 3.85 -4.60
N HIS A 54 13.61 5.06 -5.00
CA HIS A 54 13.91 6.27 -4.22
C HIS A 54 13.38 6.24 -2.78
N ALA A 55 12.35 5.44 -2.49
CA ALA A 55 11.74 5.36 -1.16
C ALA A 55 12.64 4.62 -0.15
N TYR A 56 13.54 3.76 -0.63
CA TYR A 56 14.33 2.88 0.22
C TYR A 56 15.82 2.76 -0.15
N TYR A 57 16.23 3.16 -1.35
CA TYR A 57 17.54 2.80 -1.90
C TYR A 57 18.72 3.33 -1.09
N LEU A 58 18.62 4.51 -0.47
CA LEU A 58 19.74 5.04 0.31
C LEU A 58 20.09 4.15 1.51
N GLN A 59 19.09 3.56 2.17
CA GLN A 59 19.26 2.73 3.37
C GLN A 59 19.30 1.23 3.08
N TYR A 60 18.47 0.74 2.15
CA TYR A 60 18.30 -0.69 1.88
C TYR A 60 18.87 -1.14 0.52
N LYS A 61 19.38 -0.21 -0.30
CA LYS A 61 19.91 -0.49 -1.66
C LYS A 61 18.91 -1.30 -2.48
N ASN A 62 19.35 -2.40 -3.09
CA ASN A 62 18.52 -3.29 -3.89
C ASN A 62 17.67 -4.27 -3.05
N VAL A 63 17.77 -4.26 -1.73
CA VAL A 63 17.10 -5.24 -0.85
C VAL A 63 15.71 -4.73 -0.43
N ARG A 64 14.82 -4.56 -1.41
CA ARG A 64 13.41 -4.16 -1.16
C ARG A 64 12.70 -5.01 -0.09
N PRO A 65 12.89 -6.34 -0.01
CA PRO A 65 12.26 -7.15 1.05
C PRO A 65 12.61 -6.71 2.47
N ASP A 66 13.82 -6.20 2.70
CA ASP A 66 14.25 -5.73 4.04
C ASP A 66 13.58 -4.40 4.40
N TYR A 67 13.41 -3.50 3.43
CA TYR A 67 12.59 -2.30 3.60
C TYR A 67 11.15 -2.67 3.96
N LEU A 68 10.53 -3.57 3.17
CA LEU A 68 9.16 -4.05 3.41
C LEU A 68 9.01 -4.81 4.73
N LYS A 69 10.07 -5.42 5.27
CA LYS A 69 10.07 -6.01 6.61
C LYS A 69 10.07 -4.94 7.71
N ASN A 70 10.76 -3.82 7.49
CA ASN A 70 10.96 -2.78 8.52
C ASN A 70 9.89 -1.69 8.52
N VAL A 71 9.24 -1.40 7.39
CA VAL A 71 8.23 -0.33 7.28
C VAL A 71 7.08 -0.49 8.28
N TRP A 72 6.72 -1.73 8.64
CA TRP A 72 5.66 -2.04 9.62
C TRP A 72 5.89 -1.46 11.01
N LYS A 73 7.14 -1.14 11.38
CA LYS A 73 7.49 -0.55 12.68
C LYS A 73 7.03 0.92 12.80
N VAL A 74 6.74 1.57 11.68
CA VAL A 74 6.42 3.01 11.62
C VAL A 74 5.06 3.30 10.97
N ILE A 75 4.28 2.25 10.64
CA ILE A 75 2.94 2.44 10.08
C ILE A 75 2.02 3.09 11.12
N ASN A 76 1.35 4.16 10.69
CA ASN A 76 0.30 4.80 11.48
C ASN A 76 -1.04 4.04 11.32
N TRP A 77 -1.22 3.00 12.12
CA TRP A 77 -2.46 2.22 12.13
C TRP A 77 -3.68 3.03 12.58
N LYS A 78 -3.48 4.05 13.43
CA LYS A 78 -4.57 4.91 13.88
C LYS A 78 -5.21 5.64 12.69
N TYR A 79 -4.40 6.20 11.79
CA TYR A 79 -4.92 6.83 10.57
C TYR A 79 -5.70 5.83 9.71
N ALA A 80 -5.17 4.62 9.50
CA ALA A 80 -5.86 3.60 8.71
C ALA A 80 -7.22 3.21 9.32
N SER A 81 -7.28 3.07 10.65
CA SER A 81 -8.53 2.81 11.39
C SER A 81 -9.53 3.97 11.25
N GLU A 82 -9.08 5.23 11.41
CA GLU A 82 -9.92 6.41 11.25
C GLU A 82 -10.53 6.51 9.85
N VAL A 83 -9.76 6.17 8.80
CA VAL A 83 -10.27 6.13 7.42
C VAL A 83 -11.25 4.98 7.25
N TYR A 84 -10.95 3.79 7.79
CA TYR A 84 -11.83 2.62 7.70
C TYR A 84 -13.19 2.88 8.35
N GLU A 85 -13.21 3.44 9.55
CA GLU A 85 -14.43 3.74 10.31
C GLU A 85 -15.30 4.77 9.58
N LYS A 86 -14.72 5.88 9.11
CA LYS A 86 -15.44 6.93 8.35
C LYS A 86 -16.10 6.44 7.07
N VAL A 87 -15.63 5.34 6.50
CA VAL A 87 -16.17 4.78 5.26
C VAL A 87 -17.30 3.80 5.52
N LEU A 88 -17.37 3.23 6.73
CA LEU A 88 -18.42 2.28 7.12
C LEU A 88 -19.62 2.94 7.81
N GLU A 89 -19.45 4.15 8.34
CA GLU A 89 -20.55 5.05 8.74
C GLU A 89 -21.41 5.46 7.53
#